data_AF-A0A8S9NLJ8-F1
#
_entry.id   AF-A0A8S9NLJ8-F1
#
_cell.length_a   1.000
_cell.length_b   1.000
_cell.length_c   1.000
_cell.angle_alpha   90.00
_cell.angle_beta   90.00
_cell.angle_gamma   90.00
#
_symmetry.space_group_name_H-M   'P 1'
#
loop_
_entity.id
_entity.type
_entity.pdbx_description
1 polymer ?
#
loop_
_entity_poly.entity_id
_entity_poly.type
_entity_poly.pdbx_seq_one_letter_code
_entity_poly.pdbx_strand_id
1 'polypeptide(L)' 'MSQDLSVLNLVILKKAEKDLPGLTDTEKPRMKGPTRASKIRKLFNLTKDDDVRKYVNTYRRKFTNT' A
#
# COMPACT_ATOMS: atom_id res chain seq x y z
N MET A 1 12.94 29.09 -3.24
CA MET A 1 13.41 28.08 -4.20
C MET A 1 14.53 28.70 -4.98
N SER A 2 15.75 28.16 -4.84
CA SER A 2 16.89 28.63 -5.65
C SER A 2 16.80 28.01 -7.04
N GLN A 3 17.24 28.72 -8.06
CA GLN A 3 17.26 28.24 -9.46
C GLN A 3 18.30 27.11 -9.67
N ASP A 4 19.18 26.90 -8.69
CA ASP A 4 20.30 25.95 -8.77
C ASP A 4 19.89 24.50 -8.46
N LEU A 5 18.61 24.25 -8.15
CA LEU A 5 18.10 22.92 -7.86
C LEU A 5 17.86 22.13 -9.15
N SER A 6 18.59 21.04 -9.34
CA SER A 6 18.48 20.20 -10.53
C SER A 6 17.19 19.36 -10.57
N VAL A 7 16.71 18.86 -9.44
CA VAL A 7 15.50 18.01 -9.35
C VAL A 7 14.72 18.32 -8.08
N LEU A 8 13.39 18.30 -8.17
CA LEU A 8 12.46 18.42 -7.05
C LEU A 8 11.53 17.21 -7.00
N ASN A 9 11.45 16.58 -5.83
CA ASN A 9 10.51 15.48 -5.57
C ASN A 9 9.27 16.03 -4.86
N LEU A 10 8.12 15.98 -5.53
CA LEU A 10 6.85 16.47 -5.01
C LEU A 10 5.88 15.32 -4.73
N VAL A 11 4.99 15.52 -3.75
CA VAL A 11 3.93 14.56 -3.39
C VAL A 11 2.57 15.23 -3.56
N ILE A 12 1.64 14.55 -4.24
CA ILE A 12 0.27 15.03 -4.44
C ILE A 12 -0.52 14.82 -3.14
N LEU A 13 -1.06 15.91 -2.59
CA LEU A 13 -1.88 15.86 -1.37
C LEU A 13 -3.38 15.71 -1.67
N LYS A 14 -3.87 16.29 -2.78
CA LYS A 14 -5.29 16.25 -3.18
C LYS A 14 -5.39 16.03 -4.69
N LYS A 15 -6.34 15.19 -5.11
CA LYS A 15 -6.66 14.94 -6.51
C LYS A 15 -7.42 16.14 -7.09
N ALA A 16 -7.06 16.57 -8.29
CA ALA A 16 -7.79 17.60 -9.04
C ALA A 16 -8.96 16.99 -9.83
N GLU A 17 -9.74 17.82 -10.52
CA GLU A 17 -10.87 17.36 -11.35
C GLU A 17 -10.43 16.50 -12.54
N LYS A 18 -9.22 16.74 -13.06
CA LYS A 18 -8.65 16.00 -14.18
C LYS A 18 -7.62 14.99 -13.70
N ASP A 19 -7.69 13.80 -14.28
CA ASP A 19 -6.70 12.74 -14.08
C ASP A 19 -5.38 13.05 -14.79
N LEU A 20 -4.28 12.69 -14.14
CA LEU A 20 -2.93 12.77 -14.67
C LEU A 20 -2.49 11.41 -15.21
N PRO A 21 -2.21 11.32 -16.52
CA PRO A 21 -1.87 10.05 -17.13
C PRO A 21 -0.57 9.49 -16.57
N GLY A 22 -0.59 8.20 -16.24
CA GLY A 22 0.57 7.48 -15.70
C GLY A 22 0.87 7.68 -14.20
N LEU A 23 0.13 8.54 -13.50
CA LEU A 23 0.26 8.71 -12.05
C LEU A 23 -1.02 8.35 -11.30
N THR A 24 -2.16 8.92 -11.69
CA THR A 24 -3.46 8.63 -11.08
C THR A 24 -4.22 7.49 -11.76
N ASP A 25 -3.86 7.13 -12.98
CA ASP A 25 -4.58 6.10 -13.75
C ASP A 25 -4.28 4.68 -13.29
N THR A 26 -3.14 4.46 -12.64
CA THR A 26 -2.69 3.12 -12.26
C THR A 26 -2.70 2.94 -10.75
N GLU A 27 -3.37 1.88 -10.30
CA GLU A 27 -3.36 1.49 -8.89
C GLU A 27 -2.28 0.43 -8.63
N LYS A 28 -1.32 0.74 -7.76
CA LYS A 28 -0.29 -0.21 -7.35
C LYS A 28 -0.70 -0.93 -6.06
N PRO A 29 -0.86 -2.26 -6.07
CA PRO A 29 -1.23 -3.00 -4.86
C PRO A 29 -0.10 -3.00 -3.83
N ARG A 30 -0.46 -3.21 -2.55
CA ARG A 30 0.51 -3.33 -1.47
C ARG A 30 1.30 -4.63 -1.61
N MET A 31 2.63 -4.52 -1.61
CA MET A 31 3.53 -5.67 -1.78
C MET A 31 3.60 -6.60 -0.55
N LYS A 32 3.41 -6.06 0.66
CA LYS A 32 3.49 -6.82 1.91
C LYS A 32 2.32 -6.45 2.83
N GLY A 33 1.69 -7.48 3.38
CA GLY A 33 0.69 -7.35 4.45
C GLY A 33 1.31 -7.13 5.83
N PRO A 34 0.49 -6.73 6.82
CA PRO A 34 0.91 -6.69 8.21
C PRO A 34 1.27 -8.10 8.73
N THR A 35 2.34 -8.21 9.51
CA THR A 35 2.78 -9.48 10.11
C THR A 35 2.25 -9.68 11.54
N ARG A 36 1.95 -8.60 12.25
CA ARG A 36 1.52 -8.65 13.66
C ARG A 36 0.03 -8.91 13.77
N ALA A 37 -0.37 -9.83 14.64
CA ALA A 37 -1.78 -10.19 14.88
C ALA A 37 -2.67 -8.96 15.18
N SER A 38 -2.20 -8.01 16.00
CA SER A 38 -2.97 -6.80 16.30
C SER A 38 -3.23 -5.91 15.08
N LYS A 39 -2.30 -5.85 14.12
CA LYS A 39 -2.48 -5.10 12.87
C LYS A 39 -3.34 -5.84 11.86
N ILE A 40 -3.25 -7.18 11.83
CA ILE A 40 -4.12 -8.03 10.99
C ILE A 40 -5.57 -7.89 11.45
N ARG A 41 -5.83 -8.00 12.77
CA ARG A 41 -7.17 -7.79 13.33
C ARG A 41 -7.75 -6.42 12.97
N LYS A 42 -6.94 -5.35 13.06
CA LYS A 42 -7.36 -4.00 12.64
C LYS A 42 -7.62 -3.87 11.14
N LEU A 43 -6.85 -4.55 10.31
CA LEU A 43 -6.99 -4.47 8.85
C LEU A 43 -8.24 -5.21 8.34
N PHE A 44 -8.53 -6.36 8.95
CA PHE A 44 -9.64 -7.24 8.56
C PHE A 44 -10.85 -7.13 9.49
N ASN A 45 -10.86 -6.17 10.41
CA ASN A 45 -11.90 -5.96 11.42
C ASN A 45 -12.29 -7.23 12.19
N LEU A 46 -11.28 -8.03 12.58
CA LEU A 46 -11.46 -9.28 13.32
C LEU A 46 -11.50 -9.04 14.83
N THR A 47 -12.22 -9.91 15.54
CA THR A 47 -12.24 -9.96 16.99
C THR A 47 -11.01 -10.69 17.54
N LYS A 48 -10.90 -10.79 18.87
CA LYS A 48 -9.76 -11.46 19.51
C LYS A 48 -9.82 -12.98 19.34
N ASP A 49 -11.02 -13.52 19.27
CA ASP A 49 -11.31 -14.96 19.20
C ASP A 49 -11.13 -15.52 17.78
N ASP A 50 -11.12 -14.64 16.78
CA ASP A 50 -10.89 -15.01 15.40
C ASP A 50 -9.43 -15.43 15.13
N ASP A 51 -9.26 -16.51 14.38
CA ASP A 51 -7.95 -17.00 13.96
C ASP A 51 -7.34 -16.11 12.86
N VAL A 52 -6.30 -15.37 13.25
CA VAL A 52 -5.56 -14.45 12.37
C VAL A 52 -4.74 -15.16 11.28
N ARG A 53 -4.39 -16.44 11.44
CA ARG A 53 -3.46 -17.15 10.53
C ARG A 53 -4.01 -17.29 9.11
N LYS A 54 -5.32 -17.44 8.99
CA LYS A 54 -6.04 -17.52 7.70
C LYS A 54 -5.85 -16.27 6.84
N TYR A 55 -5.61 -15.12 7.45
CA TYR A 55 -5.55 -13.81 6.80
C TYR A 55 -4.12 -13.29 6.53
N VAL A 56 -3.09 -14.03 6.97
CA VAL A 56 -1.68 -13.61 6.84
C VAL A 56 -1.20 -13.59 5.38
N ASN A 57 -1.70 -14.50 4.55
CA ASN A 57 -1.16 -14.74 3.21
C ASN A 57 -1.80 -13.89 2.10
N THR A 58 -2.86 -13.13 2.39
CA THR A 58 -3.60 -12.34 1.38
C THR A 58 -2.74 -11.30 0.68
N TYR A 59 -1.78 -10.69 1.39
CA TYR A 59 -0.87 -9.67 0.85
C TYR A 59 0.60 -10.11 0.86
N ARG A 60 0.87 -11.42 0.88
CA ARG A 60 2.24 -11.95 0.85
C ARG A 60 2.63 -12.22 -0.60
N ARG A 61 3.84 -11.81 -0.99
CA ARG A 61 4.43 -12.16 -2.29
C ARG A 61 4.35 -13.68 -2.46
N LYS A 62 3.64 -14.15 -3.50
CA LYS A 62 3.67 -15.56 -3.90
C LYS A 62 5.11 -15.85 -4.33
N PHE A 63 5.76 -16.81 -3.66
CA PHE A 63 7.03 -17.34 -4.14
C PHE A 63 6.70 -18.29 -5.29
N THR A 64 7.08 -17.94 -6.52
CA THR A 64 7.22 -18.92 -7.59
C THR A 64 8.57 -19.59 -7.37
N ASN A 65 8.58 -20.85 -6.90
CA ASN A 65 9.77 -21.68 -6.94
C ASN A 65 10.01 -22.05 -8.41
N THR A 66 10.87 -21.29 -9.07
CA THR A 66 11.63 -21.76 -10.23
C THR A 66 13.03 -22.09 -9.73
#